data_AF-A0A966GWP2-F1
#
_entry.id   AF-A0A966GWP2-F1
#
_cell.length_a   1.000
_cell.length_b   1.000
_cell.length_c   1.000
_cell.angle_alpha   90.00
_cell.angle_beta   90.00
_cell.angle_gamma   90.00
#
_symmetry.space_group_name_H-M   'P 1'
#
loop_
_entity.id
_entity.type
_entity.pdbx_description
1 polymer ?
#
loop_
_entity_poly.entity_id
_entity_poly.type
_entity_poly.pdbx_seq_one_letter_code
_entity_poly.pdbx_strand_id
1 'polypeptide(L)'
;MQKTFLTILLSISCCLLFQQCFTEKKTAYDIPDHVTKINRQLLLEKCEKGKVLYKLHCSGCHGIFTKGKDGIPNFTKIQIDNYHTTALIGMDPKNHAVAKKMSSEQIDQVVTFLRLRKIN
;
A
#
# COMPACT_ATOMS: atom_id res chain seq x y z
N MET A 1 -48.38 12.11 -13.28
CA MET A 1 -47.91 12.08 -11.88
C MET A 1 -47.18 10.80 -11.49
N GLN A 2 -47.71 9.60 -11.78
CA GLN A 2 -47.09 8.34 -11.33
C GLN A 2 -45.73 8.03 -11.99
N LYS A 3 -45.55 8.34 -13.28
CA LYS A 3 -44.29 8.12 -14.01
C LYS A 3 -43.16 9.04 -13.54
N THR A 4 -43.46 10.30 -13.25
CA THR A 4 -42.50 11.29 -12.71
C THR A 4 -42.05 10.92 -11.30
N PHE A 5 -42.95 10.36 -10.48
CA PHE A 5 -42.62 9.86 -9.14
C PHE A 5 -41.69 8.63 -9.20
N LEU A 6 -41.96 7.71 -10.14
CA LEU A 6 -41.13 6.51 -10.35
C LEU A 6 -39.72 6.85 -10.83
N THR A 7 -39.58 7.84 -11.73
CA THR A 7 -38.26 8.31 -12.21
C THR A 7 -37.45 9.00 -11.11
N ILE A 8 -38.10 9.75 -10.22
CA ILE A 8 -37.44 10.40 -9.07
C ILE A 8 -36.96 9.34 -8.08
N LEU A 9 -37.78 8.31 -7.80
CA LEU A 9 -37.38 7.20 -6.94
C LEU A 9 -36.16 6.44 -7.49
N LEU A 10 -36.14 6.19 -8.81
CA LEU A 10 -35.03 5.49 -9.46
C LEU A 10 -33.72 6.30 -9.41
N SER A 11 -33.79 7.63 -9.57
CA SER A 11 -32.59 8.48 -9.52
C SER A 11 -32.02 8.59 -8.10
N ILE A 12 -32.87 8.67 -7.07
CA ILE A 12 -32.46 8.69 -5.67
C ILE A 12 -31.80 7.36 -5.29
N SER A 13 -32.37 6.23 -5.71
CA SER A 13 -31.76 4.91 -5.50
C SER A 13 -30.39 4.79 -6.17
N CYS A 14 -30.21 5.40 -7.36
CA CYS A 14 -28.93 5.43 -8.06
C CYS A 14 -27.88 6.26 -7.28
N CYS A 15 -28.25 7.43 -6.75
CA CYS A 15 -27.36 8.28 -5.96
C CYS A 15 -26.89 7.63 -4.65
N LEU A 16 -27.74 6.83 -3.99
CA LEU A 16 -27.40 6.11 -2.77
C LEU A 16 -26.36 4.99 -3.00
N LEU A 17 -26.33 4.40 -4.21
CA LEU A 17 -25.33 3.38 -4.57
C LEU A 17 -23.93 3.97 -4.79
N PHE A 18 -23.82 5.25 -5.16
CA PHE A 18 -22.52 5.94 -5.30
C PHE A 18 -21.92 6.44 -3.98
N GLN A 19 -22.69 6.43 -2.87
CA GLN A 19 -22.21 6.93 -1.57
C GLN A 19 -21.37 5.92 -0.78
N GLN A 20 -21.17 4.69 -1.27
CA GLN A 20 -20.20 3.74 -0.70
C GLN A 20 -18.76 4.10 -1.10
N CYS A 21 -18.40 5.38 -0.91
CA CYS A 21 -17.03 5.83 -1.01
C CYS A 21 -16.24 5.15 0.12
N PHE A 22 -15.45 4.14 -0.23
CA PHE A 22 -14.68 3.32 0.69
C PHE A 22 -13.77 4.20 1.55
N THR A 23 -14.15 4.40 2.82
CA THR A 23 -13.21 4.90 3.83
C THR A 23 -12.24 3.77 4.13
N GLU A 24 -11.07 3.79 3.47
CA GLU A 24 -10.02 2.84 3.79
C GLU A 24 -9.50 3.11 5.21
N LYS A 25 -9.50 2.08 6.07
CA LYS A 25 -8.93 2.19 7.43
C LYS A 25 -7.48 2.67 7.32
N LYS A 26 -7.17 3.81 7.95
CA LYS A 26 -5.80 4.34 7.97
C LYS A 26 -4.85 3.33 8.57
N THR A 27 -3.75 3.06 7.89
CA THR A 27 -2.70 2.19 8.40
C THR A 27 -1.96 2.95 9.50
N ALA A 28 -1.72 2.27 10.61
CA ALA A 28 -0.94 2.84 11.71
C ALA A 28 0.54 2.52 11.52
N TYR A 29 1.40 3.45 11.96
CA TYR A 29 2.85 3.33 11.81
C TYR A 29 3.58 3.52 13.15
N ASP A 30 4.62 2.73 13.35
CA ASP A 30 5.54 2.76 14.49
C ASP A 30 6.69 3.75 14.25
N ILE A 31 6.36 5.04 14.16
CA ILE A 31 7.37 6.11 14.04
C ILE A 31 7.83 6.52 15.45
N PRO A 32 9.15 6.44 15.76
CA PRO A 32 9.66 6.76 17.09
C PRO A 32 9.36 8.19 17.56
N ASP A 33 9.12 8.35 18.87
CA ASP A 33 8.67 9.63 19.43
C ASP A 33 9.72 10.73 19.46
N HIS A 34 11.00 10.36 19.41
CA HIS A 34 12.09 11.32 19.32
C HIS A 34 12.23 11.96 17.92
N VAL A 35 11.49 11.48 16.92
CA VAL A 35 11.50 12.08 15.57
C VAL A 35 10.76 13.42 15.60
N THR A 36 11.41 14.47 15.08
CA THR A 36 10.82 15.81 14.99
C THR A 36 9.48 15.79 14.24
N LYS A 37 8.60 16.74 14.53
CA LYS A 37 7.28 16.82 13.87
C LYS A 37 7.38 16.86 12.34
N ILE A 38 8.35 17.59 11.80
CA ILE A 38 8.59 17.70 10.35
C ILE A 38 9.02 16.35 9.78
N ASN A 39 10.01 15.70 10.38
CA ASN A 39 10.50 14.40 9.91
C ASN A 39 9.43 13.31 10.06
N ARG A 40 8.60 13.38 11.12
CA ARG A 40 7.45 12.49 11.29
C ARG A 40 6.46 12.65 10.13
N GLN A 41 6.13 13.89 9.76
CA GLN A 41 5.24 14.14 8.63
C GLN A 41 5.81 13.60 7.31
N LEU A 42 7.12 13.80 7.08
CA LEU A 42 7.81 13.27 5.91
C LEU A 42 7.78 11.74 5.87
N LEU A 43 8.03 11.07 7.00
CA LEU A 43 7.95 9.61 7.11
C LEU A 43 6.53 9.10 6.86
N LEU A 44 5.51 9.77 7.41
CA LEU A 44 4.11 9.42 7.16
C LEU A 44 3.76 9.50 5.67
N GLU A 45 4.12 10.61 5.02
CA GLU A 45 3.89 10.76 3.58
C GLU A 45 4.60 9.67 2.76
N LYS A 46 5.85 9.35 3.14
CA LYS A 46 6.64 8.29 2.51
C LYS A 46 6.02 6.91 2.70
N CYS A 47 5.52 6.61 3.90
CA CYS A 47 4.80 5.37 4.19
C CYS A 47 3.50 5.26 3.38
N GLU A 48 2.73 6.33 3.23
CA GLU A 48 1.50 6.30 2.43
C GLU A 48 1.79 6.07 0.95
N LYS A 49 2.82 6.72 0.38
CA LYS A 49 3.29 6.43 -0.99
C LYS A 49 3.76 4.98 -1.13
N GLY A 50 4.55 4.50 -0.17
CA GLY A 50 5.03 3.13 -0.12
C GLY A 50 3.93 2.08 -0.03
N LYS A 51 2.86 2.37 0.73
CA LYS A 51 1.66 1.53 0.83
C LYS A 51 0.98 1.36 -0.53
N VAL A 52 0.79 2.46 -1.25
CA VAL A 52 0.18 2.43 -2.60
C VAL A 52 1.04 1.59 -3.56
N LEU A 53 2.35 1.83 -3.56
CA LEU A 53 3.28 1.07 -4.40
C LEU A 53 3.32 -0.41 -4.04
N TYR A 54 3.28 -0.76 -2.76
CA TYR A 54 3.21 -2.14 -2.31
C TYR A 54 1.94 -2.83 -2.81
N LYS A 55 0.78 -2.16 -2.75
CA LYS A 55 -0.46 -2.71 -3.31
C LYS A 55 -0.36 -2.94 -4.82
N LEU A 56 0.28 -2.03 -5.55
CA LEU A 56 0.38 -2.13 -7.00
C LEU A 56 1.36 -3.23 -7.44
N HIS A 57 2.47 -3.40 -6.72
CA HIS A 57 3.61 -4.20 -7.19
C HIS A 57 3.88 -5.46 -6.39
N CYS A 58 3.50 -5.50 -5.11
CA CYS A 58 3.88 -6.57 -4.19
C CYS A 58 2.69 -7.42 -3.74
N SER A 59 1.50 -6.84 -3.56
CA SER A 59 0.38 -7.54 -2.92
C SER A 59 -0.27 -8.63 -3.76
N GLY A 60 0.08 -8.72 -5.04
CA GLY A 60 -0.32 -9.84 -5.90
C GLY A 60 0.39 -11.15 -5.55
N CYS A 61 1.52 -11.09 -4.85
CA CYS A 61 2.27 -12.25 -4.37
C CYS A 61 2.34 -12.28 -2.84
N HIS A 62 2.58 -11.14 -2.19
CA HIS A 62 2.76 -11.03 -0.75
C HIS A 62 1.47 -10.57 -0.05
N GLY A 63 1.00 -11.34 0.93
CA GLY A 63 -0.33 -11.19 1.51
C GLY A 63 -0.44 -10.24 2.70
N ILE A 64 0.01 -8.98 2.60
CA ILE A 64 -0.26 -7.98 3.67
C ILE A 64 -1.66 -7.36 3.54
N PHE A 65 -2.13 -7.15 2.31
CA PHE A 65 -3.46 -6.56 2.02
C PHE A 65 -4.42 -7.54 1.36
N THR A 66 -3.95 -8.72 0.97
CA THR A 66 -4.69 -9.77 0.28
C THR A 66 -4.25 -11.12 0.85
N LYS A 67 -4.84 -12.23 0.40
CA LYS A 67 -4.36 -13.58 0.75
C LYS A 67 -2.90 -13.83 0.32
N GLY A 68 -2.38 -13.06 -0.64
CA GLY A 68 -1.11 -13.37 -1.32
C GLY A 68 -1.23 -14.64 -2.18
N LYS A 69 -0.10 -15.14 -2.68
CA LYS A 69 -0.02 -16.43 -3.38
C LYS A 69 0.38 -17.52 -2.40
N ASP A 70 -0.22 -18.70 -2.56
CA ASP A 70 0.14 -19.88 -1.77
C ASP A 70 1.65 -20.20 -1.94
N GLY A 71 2.31 -20.49 -0.83
CA GLY A 71 3.75 -20.78 -0.79
C GLY A 71 4.69 -19.57 -0.90
N ILE A 72 4.17 -18.34 -1.03
CA ILE A 72 4.99 -17.11 -1.01
C ILE A 72 4.82 -16.39 0.33
N PRO A 73 5.82 -16.42 1.22
CA PRO A 73 5.72 -15.73 2.51
C PRO A 73 5.79 -14.21 2.35
N ASN A 74 5.37 -13.49 3.38
CA ASN A 74 5.68 -12.06 3.49
C ASN A 74 7.17 -11.85 3.78
N PHE A 75 7.66 -10.64 3.46
CA PHE A 75 9.05 -10.26 3.70
C PHE A 75 9.43 -10.37 5.18
N THR A 76 10.58 -10.98 5.46
CA THR A 76 11.25 -10.91 6.76
C THR A 76 11.89 -9.54 6.96
N LYS A 77 12.24 -9.21 8.20
CA LYS A 77 12.96 -7.95 8.51
C LYS A 77 14.27 -7.85 7.74
N ILE A 78 15.06 -8.92 7.69
CA ILE A 78 16.34 -8.92 6.95
C ILE A 78 16.12 -8.70 5.45
N GLN A 79 15.07 -9.30 4.88
CA GLN A 79 14.75 -9.09 3.46
C GLN A 79 14.32 -7.65 3.18
N ILE A 80 13.55 -7.01 4.07
CA ILE A 80 13.21 -5.60 3.97
C ILE A 80 14.48 -4.74 4.02
N ASP A 81 15.35 -5.02 4.99
CA ASP A 81 16.56 -4.24 5.28
C ASP A 81 17.57 -4.30 4.11
N ASN A 82 17.63 -5.44 3.42
CA ASN A 82 18.57 -5.66 2.32
C ASN A 82 17.95 -5.47 0.93
N TYR A 83 16.65 -5.17 0.83
CA TYR A 83 15.92 -5.18 -0.44
C TYR A 83 16.53 -4.25 -1.48
N HIS A 84 16.94 -3.05 -1.06
CA HIS A 84 17.54 -2.06 -1.95
C HIS A 84 18.84 -2.61 -2.57
N THR A 85 19.71 -3.15 -1.73
CA THR A 85 20.98 -3.75 -2.15
C THR A 85 20.75 -4.96 -3.06
N THR A 86 19.90 -5.91 -2.67
CA THR A 86 19.65 -7.14 -3.46
C THR A 86 18.94 -6.87 -4.79
N ALA A 87 18.03 -5.92 -4.82
CA ALA A 87 17.34 -5.49 -6.03
C ALA A 87 18.29 -4.80 -7.03
N LEU A 88 19.16 -3.92 -6.54
CA LEU A 88 20.11 -3.15 -7.35
C LEU A 88 21.21 -4.02 -7.95
N ILE A 89 21.74 -4.97 -7.18
CA ILE A 89 22.84 -5.85 -7.63
C ILE A 89 22.36 -7.03 -8.50
N GLY A 90 21.04 -7.20 -8.67
CA GLY A 90 20.48 -8.26 -9.51
C GLY A 90 20.71 -9.69 -9.01
N MET A 91 21.10 -9.86 -7.73
CA MET A 91 21.36 -11.18 -7.13
C MET A 91 20.09 -12.01 -6.93
N ASP A 92 18.91 -11.40 -7.03
CA ASP A 92 17.63 -12.11 -7.04
C ASP A 92 16.93 -11.97 -8.39
N PRO A 93 17.11 -12.91 -9.33
CA PRO A 93 16.52 -12.82 -10.66
C PRO A 93 14.99 -12.80 -10.64
N LYS A 94 14.34 -13.28 -9.57
CA LYS A 94 12.88 -13.27 -9.43
C LYS A 94 12.37 -11.93 -8.91
N ASN A 95 13.01 -11.37 -7.88
CA ASN A 95 12.61 -10.09 -7.28
C ASN A 95 13.07 -8.87 -8.10
N HIS A 96 14.12 -9.03 -8.90
CA HIS A 96 14.65 -7.98 -9.76
C HIS A 96 13.62 -7.49 -10.81
N ALA A 97 12.69 -8.35 -11.26
CA ALA A 97 11.65 -7.97 -12.20
C ALA A 97 10.62 -6.96 -11.65
N VAL A 98 10.34 -6.99 -10.34
CA VAL A 98 9.45 -6.02 -9.68
C VAL A 98 10.20 -4.72 -9.41
N ALA A 99 11.43 -4.81 -8.90
CA ALA A 99 12.26 -3.64 -8.64
C ALA A 99 12.53 -2.81 -9.91
N LYS A 100 12.70 -3.44 -11.07
CA LYS A 100 12.86 -2.77 -12.38
C LYS A 100 11.69 -1.87 -12.79
N LYS A 101 10.50 -2.05 -12.20
CA LYS A 101 9.31 -1.24 -12.51
C LYS A 101 9.22 0.03 -11.66
N MET A 102 10.15 0.22 -10.73
CA MET A 102 10.14 1.31 -9.77
C MET A 102 11.50 2.02 -9.74
N SER A 103 11.49 3.32 -9.49
CA SER A 103 12.72 4.07 -9.20
C SER A 103 13.29 3.70 -7.82
N SER A 104 14.55 4.07 -7.57
CA SER A 104 15.18 3.91 -6.25
C SER A 104 14.35 4.56 -5.12
N GLU A 105 13.79 5.75 -5.38
CA GLU A 105 12.91 6.46 -4.44
C GLU A 105 11.61 5.70 -4.17
N GLN A 106 10.98 5.12 -5.20
CA GLN A 106 9.79 4.31 -5.04
C GLN A 106 10.07 3.02 -4.25
N ILE A 107 11.23 2.40 -4.47
CA ILE A 107 11.67 1.25 -3.68
C ILE A 107 11.85 1.65 -2.21
N ASP A 108 12.52 2.77 -1.95
CA ASP A 108 12.74 3.28 -0.61
C ASP A 108 11.42 3.65 0.10
N GLN A 109 10.43 4.17 -0.63
CA GLN A 109 9.07 4.35 -0.12
C GLN A 109 8.44 3.03 0.32
N VAL A 110 8.48 1.98 -0.51
CA VAL A 110 7.96 0.64 -0.17
C VAL A 110 8.67 0.06 1.05
N VAL A 111 10.00 0.14 1.11
CA VAL A 111 10.80 -0.36 2.23
C VAL A 111 10.47 0.39 3.52
N THR A 112 10.34 1.72 3.44
CA THR A 112 9.93 2.56 4.58
C THR A 112 8.55 2.16 5.10
N PHE A 113 7.57 2.00 4.20
CA PHE A 113 6.25 1.47 4.54
C PHE A 113 6.34 0.10 5.24
N LEU A 114 7.07 -0.85 4.64
CA LEU A 114 7.21 -2.18 5.20
C LEU A 114 7.87 -2.16 6.59
N ARG A 115 8.84 -1.28 6.82
CA ARG A 115 9.54 -1.21 8.10
C ARG A 115 8.72 -0.58 9.21
N LEU A 116 7.92 0.44 8.89
CA LEU A 116 7.20 1.23 9.90
C LEU A 116 5.75 0.83 10.09
N ARG A 117 5.17 -0.02 9.24
CA ARG A 117 3.78 -0.49 9.43
C ARG A 117 3.64 -1.22 10.77
N LYS A 118 2.55 -0.96 11.49
CA LYS A 118 2.14 -1.83 12.60
C LYS A 118 1.75 -3.20 12.04
N ILE A 119 2.32 -4.24 12.63
CA ILE A 119 1.90 -5.63 12.39
C ILE A 119 0.90 -5.94 13.51
N ASN A 120 -0.36 -6.18 13.14
CA ASN A 120 -1.41 -6.61 14.08
C ASN A 120 -1.35 -8.12 14.29
#